data_AF-A0A2D8XLV6-F1
#
_entry.id   AF-A0A2D8XLV6-F1
#
_cell.length_a   1.000
_cell.length_b   1.000
_cell.length_c   1.000
_cell.angle_alpha   90.00
_cell.angle_beta   90.00
_cell.angle_gamma   90.00
#
_symmetry.space_group_name_H-M   'P 1'
#
loop_
_entity.id
_entity.type
_entity.pdbx_description
1 polymer ?
#
loop_
_entity_poly.entity_id
_entity_poly.type
_entity_poly.pdbx_seq_one_letter_code
_entity_poly.pdbx_strand_id
1 'polypeptide(L)'
;MAKRPQEPNDFDRPIPGQSLTDEPGNYPWEHPPQYTDLREARDRIFQGITKPENVKQLITMLASDVPVEAIVRTVLFAGFTEGKWSVDMATLLAPVVLVQIVGIAKAAKIEKFRILLDEQPDDDFTEAMVNVSADTGVKGVKEAAKLIKEKVQAPSGGLMGQPEEKK
;
A
#
# COMPACT_ATOMS: atom_id res chain seq x y z
N MET A 1 41.41 10.63 -3.07
CA MET A 1 40.75 11.83 -3.63
C MET A 1 39.25 11.70 -3.40
N ALA A 2 38.72 12.31 -2.35
CA ALA A 2 37.29 12.32 -2.07
C ALA A 2 36.61 13.30 -3.07
N LYS A 3 35.60 12.83 -3.81
CA LYS A 3 34.81 13.70 -4.69
C LYS A 3 34.05 14.70 -3.81
N ARG A 4 34.25 15.99 -4.05
CA ARG A 4 33.51 17.09 -3.41
C ARG A 4 32.02 16.91 -3.75
N PRO A 5 31.08 17.06 -2.80
CA PRO A 5 29.66 17.05 -3.13
C PRO A 5 29.41 18.15 -4.17
N GLN A 6 28.79 17.80 -5.30
CA GLN A 6 28.42 18.76 -6.33
C GLN A 6 27.42 19.73 -5.71
N GLU A 7 27.76 21.01 -5.66
CA GLU A 7 26.82 22.04 -5.19
C GLU A 7 25.58 22.02 -6.10
N PRO A 8 24.35 22.06 -5.55
CA PRO A 8 23.15 22.09 -6.37
C PRO A 8 23.23 23.29 -7.30
N ASN A 9 23.16 23.03 -8.60
CA ASN A 9 23.24 24.06 -9.64
C ASN A 9 22.10 25.06 -9.47
N ASP A 10 22.41 26.31 -9.13
CA ASP A 10 21.40 27.35 -8.90
C ASP A 10 20.52 27.64 -10.13
N PHE A 11 20.97 27.26 -11.32
CA PHE A 11 20.24 27.39 -12.59
C PHE A 11 19.25 26.23 -12.86
N ASP A 12 19.26 25.18 -12.04
CA ASP A 12 18.35 24.03 -12.13
C ASP A 12 17.23 24.08 -11.07
N ARG A 13 17.04 25.26 -10.47
CA ARG A 13 15.96 25.52 -9.50
C ARG A 13 14.70 25.95 -10.25
N PRO A 14 13.50 25.62 -9.73
CA PRO A 14 12.26 26.16 -10.26
C PRO A 14 12.32 27.68 -10.35
N ILE A 15 11.79 28.24 -11.44
CA ILE A 15 11.80 29.67 -11.69
C ILE A 15 11.00 30.34 -10.55
N PRO A 16 11.53 31.38 -9.87
CA PRO A 16 10.78 32.08 -8.83
C PRO A 16 9.43 32.56 -9.36
N GLY A 17 8.34 32.19 -8.70
CA GLY A 17 6.99 32.52 -9.13
C GLY A 17 6.37 31.55 -10.14
N GLN A 18 7.00 30.41 -10.45
CA GLN A 18 6.41 29.43 -11.37
C GLN A 18 5.03 28.94 -10.91
N SER A 19 4.79 28.83 -9.60
CA SER A 19 3.46 28.51 -9.05
C SER A 19 2.37 29.53 -9.40
N LEU A 20 2.74 30.74 -9.83
CA LEU A 20 1.82 31.81 -10.25
C LEU A 20 1.75 31.97 -11.78
N THR A 21 2.60 31.29 -12.54
CA THR A 21 2.70 31.42 -14.00
C THR A 21 2.45 30.12 -14.76
N ASP A 22 2.42 28.98 -14.07
CA ASP A 22 1.97 27.72 -14.66
C ASP A 22 0.49 27.80 -15.05
N GLU A 23 0.11 27.09 -16.11
CA GLU A 23 -1.27 27.01 -16.56
C GLU A 23 -2.14 26.35 -15.46
N PRO A 24 -3.20 27.03 -14.97
CA PRO A 24 -4.10 26.45 -13.99
C PRO A 24 -4.77 25.18 -14.53
N GLY A 25 -4.83 24.13 -13.73
CA GLY A 25 -5.40 22.84 -14.11
C GLY A 25 -4.41 21.92 -14.83
N ASN A 26 -3.10 22.14 -14.69
CA ASN A 26 -2.09 21.25 -15.29
C ASN A 26 -1.93 19.95 -14.49
N TYR A 27 -2.12 20.00 -13.17
CA TYR A 27 -1.90 18.85 -12.32
C TYR A 27 -3.18 18.04 -12.06
N PRO A 28 -3.11 16.70 -11.98
CA PRO A 28 -4.29 15.86 -11.72
C PRO A 28 -5.05 16.22 -10.45
N TRP A 29 -4.38 16.70 -9.40
CA TRP A 29 -5.00 17.11 -8.13
C TRP A 29 -5.68 18.48 -8.19
N GLU A 30 -5.48 19.27 -9.24
CA GLU A 30 -6.19 20.53 -9.49
C GLU A 30 -7.56 20.30 -10.14
N HIS A 31 -7.81 19.07 -10.60
CA HIS A 31 -9.10 18.65 -11.12
C HIS A 31 -9.99 18.02 -10.03
N PRO A 32 -11.30 17.94 -10.28
CA PRO A 32 -12.21 17.22 -9.40
C PRO A 32 -11.74 15.77 -9.19
N PRO A 33 -11.77 15.26 -7.95
CA PRO A 33 -11.33 13.89 -7.66
C PRO A 33 -12.16 12.85 -8.40
N GLN A 34 -11.50 11.77 -8.85
CA GLN A 34 -12.17 10.66 -9.51
C GLN A 34 -13.20 9.95 -8.61
N TYR A 35 -12.89 9.81 -7.32
CA TYR A 35 -13.74 9.18 -6.33
C TYR A 35 -14.14 10.18 -5.24
N THR A 36 -15.44 10.39 -5.09
CA THR A 36 -16.02 11.24 -4.05
C THR A 36 -16.66 10.44 -2.92
N ASP A 37 -16.95 9.15 -3.14
CA ASP A 37 -17.50 8.25 -2.13
C ASP A 37 -16.40 7.46 -1.41
N LEU A 38 -16.47 7.44 -0.07
CA LEU A 38 -15.47 6.78 0.78
C LEU A 38 -15.47 5.26 0.57
N ARG A 39 -16.63 4.66 0.33
CA ARG A 39 -16.77 3.21 0.15
C ARG A 39 -16.26 2.79 -1.21
N GLU A 40 -16.47 3.57 -2.24
CA GLU A 40 -15.86 3.27 -3.54
C GLU A 40 -14.33 3.38 -3.44
N ALA A 41 -13.81 4.47 -2.89
CA ALA A 41 -12.37 4.68 -2.79
C ALA A 41 -11.67 3.57 -1.97
N ARG A 42 -12.22 3.18 -0.81
CA ARG A 42 -11.65 2.08 -0.01
C ARG A 42 -11.68 0.75 -0.77
N ASP A 43 -12.74 0.48 -1.54
CA ASP A 43 -12.91 -0.80 -2.24
C ASP A 43 -11.91 -0.88 -3.41
N ARG A 44 -11.67 0.24 -4.11
CA ARG A 44 -10.63 0.35 -5.14
C ARG A 44 -9.23 0.14 -4.58
N ILE A 45 -8.93 0.75 -3.44
CA ILE A 45 -7.63 0.55 -2.75
C ILE A 45 -7.47 -0.92 -2.37
N PHE A 46 -8.49 -1.52 -1.76
CA PHE A 46 -8.46 -2.93 -1.37
C PHE A 46 -8.25 -3.88 -2.56
N GLN A 47 -8.96 -3.66 -3.67
CA GLN A 47 -8.77 -4.41 -4.91
C GLN A 47 -7.35 -4.25 -5.47
N GLY A 48 -6.74 -3.07 -5.33
CA GLY A 48 -5.36 -2.81 -5.70
C GLY A 48 -4.37 -3.59 -4.83
N ILE A 49 -4.50 -3.49 -3.50
CA ILE A 49 -3.57 -4.12 -2.55
C ILE A 49 -3.67 -5.65 -2.59
N THR A 50 -4.86 -6.21 -2.80
CA THR A 50 -5.09 -7.66 -2.84
C THR A 50 -4.66 -8.36 -4.13
N LYS A 51 -4.14 -7.61 -5.13
CA LYS A 51 -3.51 -8.22 -6.30
C LYS A 51 -2.30 -9.05 -5.87
N PRO A 52 -2.07 -10.24 -6.46
CA PRO A 52 -1.05 -11.17 -5.97
C PRO A 52 0.36 -10.60 -5.96
N GLU A 53 0.71 -9.74 -6.92
CA GLU A 53 2.01 -9.06 -6.97
C GLU A 53 2.17 -8.03 -5.84
N ASN A 54 1.13 -7.23 -5.62
CA ASN A 54 1.12 -6.19 -4.59
C ASN A 54 1.11 -6.79 -3.18
N VAL A 55 0.38 -7.89 -2.96
CA VAL A 55 0.41 -8.61 -1.67
C VAL A 55 1.81 -9.13 -1.37
N LYS A 56 2.51 -9.70 -2.36
CA LYS A 56 3.90 -10.16 -2.18
C LYS A 56 4.81 -8.99 -1.79
N GLN A 57 4.73 -7.88 -2.51
CA GLN A 57 5.52 -6.69 -2.22
C GLN A 57 5.21 -6.11 -0.83
N LEU A 58 3.92 -6.05 -0.46
CA LEU A 58 3.48 -5.62 0.87
C LEU A 58 4.08 -6.52 1.97
N ILE A 59 4.01 -7.84 1.81
CA ILE A 59 4.60 -8.80 2.75
C ILE A 59 6.12 -8.60 2.85
N THR A 60 6.81 -8.38 1.73
CA THR A 60 8.26 -8.10 1.73
C THR A 60 8.59 -6.80 2.47
N MET A 61 7.80 -5.74 2.30
CA MET A 61 7.98 -4.49 3.05
C MET A 61 7.78 -4.68 4.55
N LEU A 62 6.73 -5.40 4.95
CA LEU A 62 6.46 -5.71 6.35
C LEU A 62 7.57 -6.59 6.96
N ALA A 63 8.07 -7.57 6.21
CA ALA A 63 9.21 -8.40 6.64
C ALA A 63 10.53 -7.61 6.73
N SER A 64 10.65 -6.51 6.00
CA SER A 64 11.78 -5.57 6.07
C SER A 64 11.61 -4.51 7.15
N ASP A 65 10.65 -4.71 8.07
CA ASP A 65 10.36 -3.82 9.18
C ASP A 65 9.91 -2.40 8.73
N VAL A 66 9.31 -2.27 7.55
CA VAL A 66 8.67 -1.03 7.14
C VAL A 66 7.34 -0.88 7.90
N PRO A 67 7.12 0.23 8.62
CA PRO A 67 5.89 0.43 9.38
C PRO A 67 4.66 0.55 8.48
N VAL A 68 3.55 -0.07 8.89
CA VAL A 68 2.28 -0.08 8.13
C VAL A 68 1.80 1.34 7.83
N GLU A 69 1.92 2.25 8.79
CA GLU A 69 1.54 3.65 8.64
C GLU A 69 2.27 4.32 7.46
N ALA A 70 3.57 4.07 7.28
CA ALA A 70 4.33 4.63 6.16
C ALA A 70 3.82 4.10 4.81
N ILE A 71 3.49 2.80 4.75
CA ILE A 71 2.94 2.16 3.55
C ILE A 71 1.59 2.79 3.21
N VAL A 72 0.70 2.93 4.19
CA VAL A 72 -0.62 3.56 4.03
C VAL A 72 -0.48 4.99 3.53
N ARG A 73 0.35 5.81 4.19
CA ARG A 73 0.58 7.21 3.80
C ARG A 73 1.11 7.32 2.37
N THR A 74 2.02 6.44 1.97
CA THR A 74 2.58 6.41 0.61
C THR A 74 1.51 6.10 -0.43
N VAL A 75 0.69 5.07 -0.19
CA VAL A 75 -0.41 4.69 -1.11
C VAL A 75 -1.44 5.81 -1.23
N LEU A 76 -1.81 6.43 -0.10
CA LEU A 76 -2.77 7.52 -0.07
C LEU A 76 -2.25 8.79 -0.73
N PHE A 77 -0.98 9.10 -0.53
CA PHE A 77 -0.31 10.22 -1.18
C PHE A 77 -0.23 10.02 -2.70
N ALA A 78 0.14 8.82 -3.16
CA ALA A 78 0.18 8.50 -4.58
C ALA A 78 -1.20 8.71 -5.25
N GLY A 79 -2.28 8.24 -4.64
CA GLY A 79 -3.60 8.45 -5.22
C GLY A 79 -4.10 9.90 -5.15
N PHE A 80 -3.66 10.69 -4.16
CA PHE A 80 -3.89 12.13 -4.16
C PHE A 80 -3.15 12.81 -5.32
N THR A 81 -1.86 12.49 -5.54
CA THR A 81 -1.07 13.04 -6.66
C THR A 81 -1.61 12.63 -8.03
N GLU A 82 -2.33 11.52 -8.11
CA GLU A 82 -3.01 11.08 -9.34
C GLU A 82 -4.42 11.67 -9.50
N GLY A 83 -4.89 12.49 -8.55
CA GLY A 83 -6.25 13.07 -8.58
C GLY A 83 -7.37 12.07 -8.28
N LYS A 84 -7.08 10.93 -7.66
CA LYS A 84 -8.10 9.91 -7.35
C LYS A 84 -9.04 10.34 -6.22
N TRP A 85 -8.51 11.00 -5.21
CA TRP A 85 -9.24 11.50 -4.04
C TRP A 85 -8.61 12.80 -3.52
N SER A 86 -9.35 13.55 -2.71
CA SER A 86 -8.84 14.74 -2.02
C SER A 86 -8.03 14.38 -0.76
N VAL A 87 -7.31 15.35 -0.20
CA VAL A 87 -6.55 15.17 1.06
C VAL A 87 -7.49 14.81 2.22
N ASP A 88 -8.66 15.42 2.30
CA ASP A 88 -9.66 15.13 3.33
C ASP A 88 -10.21 13.70 3.22
N MET A 89 -10.42 13.21 1.99
CA MET A 89 -10.78 11.81 1.78
C MET A 89 -9.64 10.86 2.16
N ALA A 90 -8.38 11.25 1.89
CA ALA A 90 -7.22 10.45 2.26
C ALA A 90 -7.11 10.28 3.79
N THR A 91 -7.36 11.32 4.59
CA THR A 91 -7.32 11.23 6.06
C THR A 91 -8.41 10.28 6.59
N LEU A 92 -9.60 10.29 6.00
CA LEU A 92 -10.68 9.35 6.34
C LEU A 92 -10.36 7.91 5.91
N LEU A 93 -9.66 7.71 4.80
CA LEU A 93 -9.26 6.40 4.30
C LEU A 93 -8.10 5.79 5.10
N ALA A 94 -7.20 6.61 5.65
CA ALA A 94 -6.02 6.16 6.39
C ALA A 94 -6.29 5.06 7.44
N PRO A 95 -7.21 5.23 8.41
CA PRO A 95 -7.49 4.18 9.39
C PRO A 95 -8.10 2.93 8.75
N VAL A 96 -8.93 3.09 7.71
CA VAL A 96 -9.59 1.98 7.02
C VAL A 96 -8.57 1.10 6.28
N VAL A 97 -7.68 1.72 5.52
CA VAL A 97 -6.63 1.03 4.75
C VAL A 97 -5.60 0.39 5.68
N LEU A 98 -5.28 1.02 6.81
CA LEU A 98 -4.41 0.45 7.83
C LEU A 98 -4.97 -0.88 8.35
N VAL A 99 -6.25 -0.94 8.74
CA VAL A 99 -6.88 -2.17 9.21
C VAL A 99 -6.93 -3.25 8.12
N GLN A 100 -7.14 -2.85 6.85
CA GLN A 100 -7.08 -3.79 5.72
C GLN A 100 -5.69 -4.43 5.59
N ILE A 101 -4.62 -3.64 5.67
CA ILE A 101 -3.24 -4.13 5.59
C ILE A 101 -2.90 -5.03 6.78
N VAL A 102 -3.29 -4.65 8.00
CA VAL A 102 -3.13 -5.50 9.20
C VAL A 102 -3.86 -6.82 9.03
N GLY A 103 -5.07 -6.82 8.47
CA GLY A 103 -5.82 -8.04 8.18
C GLY A 103 -5.11 -8.95 7.17
N ILE A 104 -4.50 -8.39 6.13
CA ILE A 104 -3.71 -9.14 5.14
C ILE A 104 -2.45 -9.71 5.81
N ALA A 105 -1.74 -8.94 6.64
CA ALA A 105 -0.56 -9.39 7.38
C ALA A 105 -0.90 -10.57 8.31
N LYS A 106 -2.02 -10.48 9.04
CA LYS A 106 -2.55 -11.57 9.87
C LYS A 106 -2.85 -12.82 9.03
N ALA A 107 -3.49 -12.66 7.88
CA ALA A 107 -3.79 -13.78 6.98
C ALA A 107 -2.53 -14.43 6.42
N ALA A 108 -1.46 -13.64 6.22
CA ALA A 108 -0.13 -14.10 5.82
C ALA A 108 0.71 -14.66 6.99
N LYS A 109 0.19 -14.66 8.22
CA LYS A 109 0.87 -15.11 9.45
C LYS A 109 2.16 -14.36 9.77
N ILE A 110 2.19 -13.05 9.53
CA ILE A 110 3.28 -12.19 10.00
C ILE A 110 2.94 -11.79 11.43
N GLU A 111 3.67 -12.35 12.40
CA GLU A 111 3.36 -12.16 13.82
C GLU A 111 3.91 -10.84 14.37
N LYS A 112 5.00 -10.32 13.79
CA LYS A 112 5.66 -9.10 14.28
C LYS A 112 5.93 -8.13 13.13
N PHE A 113 5.32 -6.96 13.19
CA PHE A 113 5.55 -5.85 12.27
C PHE A 113 5.22 -4.53 12.98
N ARG A 114 5.90 -3.45 12.60
CA ARG A 114 5.59 -2.11 13.13
C ARG A 114 4.32 -1.56 12.52
N ILE A 115 3.43 -1.04 13.36
CA ILE A 115 2.21 -0.38 12.90
C ILE A 115 2.49 1.11 12.67
N LEU A 116 3.07 1.79 13.66
CA LEU A 116 3.34 3.23 13.65
C LEU A 116 4.82 3.54 13.38
N LEU A 117 5.10 4.78 12.95
CA LEU A 117 6.44 5.23 12.61
C LEU A 117 7.39 5.36 13.83
N ASP A 118 6.84 5.79 14.97
CA ASP A 118 7.58 6.12 16.20
C ASP A 118 7.58 4.97 17.23
N GLU A 119 6.96 3.85 16.88
CA GLU A 119 6.77 2.72 17.80
C GLU A 119 7.72 1.58 17.44
N GLN A 120 8.43 1.05 18.44
CA GLN A 120 9.07 -0.26 18.30
C GLN A 120 8.00 -1.35 18.24
N PRO A 121 8.23 -2.48 17.55
CA PRO A 121 7.21 -3.52 17.46
C PRO A 121 6.97 -4.13 18.85
N ASP A 122 5.99 -3.61 19.58
CA ASP A 122 5.53 -4.13 20.86
C ASP A 122 4.37 -5.11 20.66
N ASP A 123 4.45 -6.24 21.38
CA ASP A 123 3.55 -7.38 21.21
C ASP A 123 2.09 -7.04 21.64
N ASP A 124 1.89 -6.20 22.66
CA ASP A 124 0.56 -5.90 23.22
C ASP A 124 -0.33 -5.04 22.29
N PHE A 125 0.24 -4.00 21.66
CA PHE A 125 -0.51 -3.09 20.78
C PHE A 125 -0.81 -3.75 19.43
N THR A 126 0.16 -4.50 18.90
CA THR A 126 -0.03 -5.27 17.66
C THR A 126 -1.11 -6.33 17.84
N GLU A 127 -1.10 -7.08 18.95
CA GLU A 127 -2.16 -8.02 19.29
C GLU A 127 -3.54 -7.34 19.44
N ALA A 128 -3.61 -6.18 20.12
CA ALA A 128 -4.86 -5.43 20.27
C ALA A 128 -5.46 -5.02 18.91
N MET A 129 -4.64 -4.47 18.00
CA MET A 129 -5.06 -4.11 16.64
C MET A 129 -5.47 -5.33 15.80
N VAL A 130 -4.76 -6.45 15.99
CA VAL A 130 -5.06 -7.74 15.34
C VAL A 130 -6.39 -8.33 15.83
N ASN A 131 -6.78 -8.07 17.08
CA ASN A 131 -8.08 -8.47 17.63
C ASN A 131 -9.22 -7.57 17.13
N VAL A 132 -9.03 -6.25 17.12
CA VAL A 132 -10.00 -5.29 16.57
C VAL A 132 -10.31 -5.58 15.10
N SER A 133 -9.30 -5.89 14.29
CA SER A 133 -9.49 -6.28 12.88
C SER A 133 -10.26 -7.60 12.72
N ALA A 134 -10.20 -8.51 13.69
CA ALA A 134 -10.95 -9.77 13.69
C ALA A 134 -12.43 -9.55 14.02
N ASP A 135 -12.72 -8.69 15.01
CA ASP A 135 -14.07 -8.36 15.45
C ASP A 135 -14.84 -7.50 14.42
N THR A 136 -14.12 -6.68 13.65
CA THR A 136 -14.71 -5.86 12.57
C THR A 136 -15.13 -6.70 11.34
N GLY A 137 -14.93 -8.03 11.37
CA GLY A 137 -15.67 -8.95 10.51
C GLY A 137 -15.40 -8.82 9.01
N VAL A 138 -14.13 -8.74 8.60
CA VAL A 138 -13.77 -8.75 7.17
C VAL A 138 -13.79 -10.18 6.62
N LYS A 139 -14.99 -10.70 6.33
CA LYS A 139 -15.20 -12.02 5.69
C LYS A 139 -14.43 -12.19 4.36
N GLY A 140 -14.09 -11.09 3.67
CA GLY A 140 -13.34 -11.10 2.42
C GLY A 140 -11.85 -11.44 2.53
N VAL A 141 -11.22 -11.22 3.68
CA VAL A 141 -9.78 -11.50 3.86
C VAL A 141 -9.50 -13.00 3.94
N LYS A 142 -10.43 -13.78 4.52
CA LYS A 142 -10.31 -15.25 4.61
C LYS A 142 -10.44 -15.93 3.24
N GLU A 143 -11.28 -15.39 2.35
CA GLU A 143 -11.45 -15.92 0.99
C GLU A 143 -10.28 -15.54 0.07
N ALA A 144 -9.75 -14.32 0.17
CA ALA A 144 -8.53 -13.92 -0.53
C ALA A 144 -7.31 -14.77 -0.10
N ALA A 145 -7.19 -15.08 1.19
CA ALA A 145 -6.12 -15.94 1.72
C ALA A 145 -6.22 -17.40 1.25
N LYS A 146 -7.43 -17.96 1.11
CA LYS A 146 -7.64 -19.31 0.56
C LYS A 146 -7.27 -19.39 -0.92
N LEU A 147 -7.67 -18.40 -1.72
CA LEU A 147 -7.35 -18.34 -3.15
C LEU A 147 -5.84 -18.16 -3.41
N ILE A 148 -5.14 -17.44 -2.54
CA ILE A 148 -3.67 -17.32 -2.59
C ILE A 148 -3.01 -18.64 -2.19
N LYS A 149 -3.54 -19.36 -1.18
CA LYS A 149 -3.02 -20.67 -0.77
C LYS A 149 -3.18 -21.75 -1.85
N GLU A 150 -4.29 -21.74 -2.58
CA GLU A 150 -4.55 -22.65 -3.70
C GLU A 150 -3.63 -22.37 -4.91
N LYS A 151 -3.39 -21.09 -5.24
CA LYS A 151 -2.45 -20.70 -6.31
C LYS A 151 -0.97 -20.85 -5.94
N VAL A 152 -0.65 -20.94 -4.65
CA VAL A 152 0.71 -21.22 -4.15
C VAL A 152 0.97 -22.73 -4.03
N GLN A 153 -0.08 -23.57 -3.99
CA GLN A 153 -0.01 -25.04 -3.94
C GLN A 153 -0.43 -25.74 -5.25
N ALA A 154 -0.16 -25.17 -6.44
CA ALA A 154 0.05 -25.94 -7.69
C ALA A 154 0.41 -24.99 -8.87
N PRO A 155 1.35 -25.35 -9.78
CA PRO A 155 2.28 -26.48 -9.78
C PRO A 155 3.72 -26.07 -9.46
N SER A 156 4.36 -26.88 -8.61
CA SER A 156 5.81 -27.07 -8.61
C SER A 156 6.21 -27.78 -9.91
N GLY A 157 6.38 -27.03 -10.98
CA GLY A 157 7.03 -27.47 -12.21
C GLY A 157 8.12 -26.47 -12.51
N GLY A 158 9.38 -26.82 -12.18
CA GLY A 158 10.53 -25.99 -12.52
C GLY A 158 10.56 -25.69 -14.02
N LEU A 159 11.30 -24.64 -14.42
CA LEU A 159 11.42 -24.12 -15.79
C LEU A 159 11.90 -25.12 -16.87
N MET A 160 12.04 -26.41 -16.53
CA MET A 160 12.57 -27.49 -17.37
C MET A 160 11.83 -28.84 -17.22
N GLY A 161 10.55 -28.86 -16.80
CA GLY A 161 9.76 -30.09 -16.67
C GLY A 161 8.88 -30.38 -17.91
N GLN A 162 9.04 -31.55 -18.51
CA GLN A 162 8.33 -32.01 -19.73
C GLN A 162 6.80 -32.02 -19.53
N PRO A 163 5.98 -31.67 -20.54
CA PRO A 163 4.52 -31.70 -20.41
C PRO A 163 4.04 -33.15 -20.33
N GLU A 164 3.33 -33.50 -19.25
CA GLU A 164 2.63 -34.79 -19.18
C GLU A 164 1.38 -34.79 -20.06
N GLU A 165 1.32 -35.80 -20.93
CA GLU A 165 0.22 -36.09 -21.84
C GLU A 165 -1.02 -36.55 -21.08
N LYS A 166 -2.19 -35.95 -21.40
CA LYS A 166 -3.48 -36.45 -20.95
C LYS A 166 -3.85 -37.73 -21.72
N LYS A 167 -4.12 -38.83 -21.01
CA LYS A 167 -4.98 -39.93 -21.45
C LYS A 167 -6.35 -39.83 -20.78
#